data_AF-A0A383B094-F1
#
_entry.id   AF-A0A383B094-F1
#
_cell.length_a   1.000
_cell.length_b   1.000
_cell.length_c   1.000
_cell.angle_alpha   90.00
_cell.angle_beta   90.00
_cell.angle_gamma   90.00
#
_symmetry.space_group_name_H-M   'P 1'
#
loop_
_entity.id
_entity.type
_entity.pdbx_description
1 polymer ?
#
loop_
_entity_poly.entity_id
_entity_poly.type
_entity_poly.pdbx_seq_one_letter_code
_entity_poly.pdbx_strand_id
1 'polypeptide(L)'
;MADLGLRDATWLGGVVGSMVAVMATFIGIFVSGLDSPDVIGSLRSGIVAGLAGAVIITTFAYYRTREVTRSGKDVAAIREQELTRVRAILSLIEDRAPKGSPETVWTVEKQVRRDRGVLVVDMHGLDAPSAAALTERLLERRTDLGRLKLVTGRGEDLHAGSADPGIRPAVLQRLKVDAQKAEWQVIQ
;
A
#
# COMPACT_ATOMS: atom_id res chain seq x y z
N MET A 1 -0.89 17.33 -13.49
CA MET A 1 -1.21 15.88 -13.37
C MET A 1 -2.72 15.57 -13.39
N ALA A 2 -3.63 16.54 -13.49
CA ALA A 2 -5.08 16.31 -13.39
C ALA A 2 -5.78 15.88 -14.71
N ASP A 3 -5.12 16.02 -15.87
CA ASP A 3 -5.79 15.80 -17.16
C ASP A 3 -5.69 14.38 -17.73
N LEU A 4 -4.75 13.56 -17.25
CA LEU A 4 -4.53 12.20 -17.78
C LEU A 4 -5.72 11.29 -17.45
N GLY A 5 -6.16 11.25 -16.18
CA GLY A 5 -7.27 10.38 -15.76
C GLY A 5 -8.64 10.76 -16.35
N LEU A 6 -8.87 12.06 -16.61
CA LEU A 6 -10.13 12.52 -17.20
C LEU A 6 -10.24 12.14 -18.69
N ARG A 7 -9.13 12.32 -19.43
CA ARG A 7 -9.06 11.94 -20.84
C ARG A 7 -9.17 10.43 -21.00
N ASP A 8 -8.52 9.65 -20.14
CA ASP A 8 -8.58 8.19 -20.16
C ASP A 8 -10.00 7.67 -19.86
N ALA A 9 -10.70 8.26 -18.89
CA ALA A 9 -12.09 7.91 -18.58
C ALA A 9 -13.06 8.24 -19.72
N THR A 10 -12.82 9.34 -20.44
CA THR A 10 -13.62 9.74 -21.60
C THR A 10 -13.35 8.81 -22.79
N TRP A 11 -12.08 8.45 -23.02
CA TRP A 11 -11.69 7.49 -24.05
C TRP A 11 -12.28 6.11 -23.79
N LEU A 12 -12.20 5.62 -22.56
CA LEU A 12 -12.77 4.34 -22.14
C LEU A 12 -14.28 4.29 -22.40
N GLY A 13 -15.02 5.33 -21.98
CA GLY A 13 -16.46 5.40 -22.21
C GLY A 13 -16.82 5.47 -23.68
N GLY A 14 -16.06 6.22 -24.48
CA GLY A 14 -16.25 6.30 -25.93
C GLY A 14 -16.04 4.95 -26.63
N VAL A 15 -14.95 4.25 -26.32
CA VAL A 15 -14.65 2.93 -26.90
C VAL A 15 -15.73 1.93 -26.52
N VAL A 16 -16.03 1.78 -25.23
CA VAL A 16 -17.03 0.78 -24.80
C VAL A 16 -18.43 1.15 -25.28
N GLY A 17 -18.81 2.43 -25.27
CA GLY A 17 -20.07 2.88 -25.83
C GLY A 17 -20.21 2.57 -27.32
N SER A 18 -19.14 2.74 -28.10
CA SER A 18 -19.14 2.37 -29.52
C SER A 18 -19.33 0.86 -29.73
N MET A 19 -18.70 0.02 -28.90
CA MET A 19 -18.87 -1.44 -28.95
C MET A 19 -20.32 -1.83 -28.63
N VAL A 20 -20.91 -1.20 -27.61
CA VAL A 20 -22.32 -1.42 -27.23
C VAL A 20 -23.25 -0.98 -28.36
N ALA A 21 -22.96 0.15 -29.03
CA ALA A 21 -23.77 0.63 -30.15
C ALA A 21 -23.81 -0.38 -31.31
N VAL A 22 -22.66 -0.91 -31.68
CA VAL A 22 -22.53 -1.91 -32.75
C VAL A 22 -23.29 -3.18 -32.36
N MET A 23 -23.07 -3.70 -31.16
CA MET A 23 -23.73 -4.92 -30.68
C MET A 23 -25.26 -4.77 -30.63
N ALA A 24 -25.76 -3.67 -30.08
CA ALA A 24 -27.19 -3.40 -30.00
C ALA A 24 -27.83 -3.22 -31.39
N THR A 25 -27.11 -2.63 -32.35
CA THR A 25 -27.55 -2.53 -33.74
C THR A 25 -27.70 -3.92 -34.37
N PHE A 26 -26.69 -4.79 -34.23
CA PHE A 26 -26.76 -6.15 -34.75
C PHE A 26 -27.88 -6.96 -34.11
N ILE A 27 -28.06 -6.85 -32.79
CA ILE A 27 -29.16 -7.52 -32.08
C ILE A 27 -30.51 -7.03 -32.63
N GLY A 28 -30.69 -5.73 -32.83
CA GLY A 28 -31.91 -5.18 -33.42
C GLY A 28 -32.22 -5.79 -34.80
N ILE A 29 -31.21 -5.88 -35.67
CA ILE A 29 -31.34 -6.46 -37.01
C ILE A 29 -31.73 -7.94 -36.92
N PHE A 30 -31.07 -8.71 -36.05
CA PHE A 30 -31.40 -10.14 -35.86
C PHE A 30 -32.82 -10.34 -35.32
N VAL A 31 -33.26 -9.50 -34.39
CA VAL A 31 -34.61 -9.57 -33.81
C VAL A 31 -35.68 -9.21 -34.86
N SER A 32 -35.39 -8.27 -35.76
CA SER A 32 -36.33 -7.86 -36.82
C SER A 32 -36.50 -8.89 -37.95
N GLY A 33 -35.66 -9.92 -38.01
CA GLY A 33 -35.68 -10.94 -39.06
C GLY A 33 -34.91 -10.52 -40.32
N LEU A 34 -34.25 -11.48 -40.97
CA LEU A 34 -33.37 -11.22 -42.11
C LEU A 34 -34.11 -10.98 -43.44
N ASP A 35 -35.39 -11.35 -43.52
CA ASP A 35 -36.19 -11.21 -44.74
C ASP A 35 -36.67 -9.77 -44.97
N SER A 36 -36.86 -9.00 -43.90
CA SER A 36 -37.20 -7.57 -43.95
C SER A 36 -36.65 -6.82 -42.71
N PRO A 37 -35.32 -6.65 -42.62
CA PRO A 37 -34.70 -6.11 -41.42
C PRO A 37 -35.02 -4.62 -41.24
N ASP A 38 -35.40 -4.22 -40.03
CA ASP A 38 -35.55 -2.81 -39.66
C ASP A 38 -34.17 -2.21 -39.33
N VAL A 39 -33.41 -1.92 -40.38
CA VAL A 39 -32.04 -1.39 -40.28
C VAL A 39 -32.02 -0.02 -39.60
N ILE A 40 -32.99 0.85 -39.91
CA ILE A 40 -33.01 2.23 -39.41
C ILE A 40 -33.42 2.25 -37.93
N GLY A 41 -34.44 1.47 -37.54
CA GLY A 41 -34.84 1.33 -36.14
C GLY A 41 -33.73 0.72 -35.29
N SER A 42 -33.06 -0.30 -35.81
CA SER A 42 -31.94 -0.98 -35.14
C SER A 42 -30.70 -0.09 -34.99
N LEU A 43 -30.38 0.72 -35.99
CA LEU A 43 -29.27 1.68 -35.90
C LEU A 43 -29.57 2.76 -34.85
N ARG A 44 -30.81 3.26 -34.79
CA ARG A 44 -31.23 4.25 -33.78
C ARG A 44 -31.15 3.66 -32.37
N SER A 45 -31.66 2.46 -32.15
CA SER A 45 -31.59 1.80 -30.85
C SER A 45 -30.15 1.51 -30.44
N GLY A 46 -29.30 1.12 -31.38
CA GLY A 46 -27.86 0.97 -31.18
C GLY A 46 -27.18 2.25 -30.72
N ILE A 47 -27.39 3.37 -31.44
CA ILE A 47 -26.82 4.67 -31.06
C ILE A 47 -27.26 5.08 -29.65
N VAL A 48 -28.55 4.94 -29.32
CA VAL A 48 -29.07 5.31 -28.00
C VAL A 48 -28.45 4.43 -26.90
N ALA A 49 -28.38 3.12 -27.12
CA ALA A 49 -27.77 2.19 -26.17
C ALA A 49 -26.27 2.45 -25.98
N GLY A 50 -25.55 2.76 -27.06
CA GLY A 50 -24.14 3.10 -27.01
C GLY A 50 -23.85 4.39 -26.26
N LEU A 51 -24.64 5.45 -26.51
CA LEU A 51 -24.51 6.72 -25.78
C LEU A 51 -24.82 6.54 -24.29
N ALA A 52 -25.88 5.81 -23.95
CA ALA A 52 -26.21 5.51 -22.56
C ALA A 52 -25.07 4.72 -21.87
N GLY A 53 -24.54 3.70 -22.55
CA GLY A 53 -23.39 2.93 -22.06
C GLY A 53 -22.14 3.79 -21.85
N ALA A 54 -21.82 4.68 -22.80
CA ALA A 54 -20.70 5.60 -22.68
C ALA A 54 -20.82 6.50 -21.46
N VAL A 55 -21.99 7.11 -21.25
CA VAL A 55 -22.25 8.02 -20.12
C VAL A 55 -22.10 7.28 -18.79
N ILE A 56 -22.66 6.07 -18.66
CA ILE A 56 -22.57 5.27 -17.44
C ILE A 56 -21.12 4.93 -17.13
N ILE A 57 -20.36 4.46 -18.12
CA ILE A 57 -18.97 4.02 -17.93
C ILE A 57 -18.06 5.20 -17.61
N THR A 58 -18.18 6.32 -18.33
CA THR A 58 -17.40 7.53 -18.04
C THR A 58 -17.71 8.06 -16.64
N THR A 59 -18.98 8.06 -16.22
CA THR A 59 -19.38 8.49 -14.87
C THR A 59 -18.77 7.59 -13.80
N PHE A 60 -18.81 6.27 -13.99
CA PHE A 60 -18.21 5.31 -13.07
C PHE A 60 -16.69 5.44 -13.00
N ALA A 61 -16.02 5.56 -14.15
CA ALA A 61 -14.57 5.75 -14.24
C ALA A 61 -14.14 7.06 -13.54
N TYR A 62 -14.92 8.13 -13.70
CA TYR A 62 -14.71 9.40 -13.02
C TYR A 62 -14.85 9.26 -11.50
N TYR A 63 -15.95 8.66 -11.04
CA TYR A 63 -16.19 8.42 -9.62
C TYR A 63 -15.06 7.62 -8.99
N ARG A 64 -14.66 6.51 -9.64
CA ARG A 64 -13.55 5.68 -9.18
C ARG A 64 -12.22 6.44 -9.12
N THR A 65 -11.93 7.28 -10.11
CA THR A 65 -10.69 8.07 -10.13
C THR A 65 -10.66 9.09 -8.99
N ARG A 66 -11.79 9.75 -8.72
CA ARG A 66 -11.93 10.65 -7.57
C ARG A 66 -11.79 9.92 -6.25
N GLU A 67 -12.42 8.76 -6.11
CA GLU A 67 -12.36 7.97 -4.87
C GLU A 67 -10.95 7.47 -4.60
N VAL A 68 -10.23 6.98 -5.62
CA VAL A 68 -8.82 6.57 -5.50
C VAL A 68 -7.91 7.75 -5.17
N THR A 69 -8.18 8.94 -5.70
CA THR A 69 -7.39 10.14 -5.40
C THR A 69 -7.63 10.62 -3.96
N ARG A 70 -8.89 10.61 -3.50
CA ARG A 70 -9.28 11.00 -2.15
C ARG A 70 -8.79 9.99 -1.12
N SER A 71 -9.13 8.72 -1.32
CA SER A 71 -8.64 7.60 -0.52
C SER A 71 -7.12 7.54 -0.54
N GLY A 72 -6.45 7.80 -1.66
CA GLY A 72 -4.99 7.85 -1.75
C GLY A 72 -4.38 8.95 -0.87
N LYS A 73 -5.01 10.12 -0.79
CA LYS A 73 -4.58 11.24 0.05
C LYS A 73 -4.83 10.96 1.54
N ASP A 74 -5.98 10.39 1.87
CA ASP A 74 -6.31 10.00 3.25
C ASP A 74 -5.44 8.84 3.73
N VAL A 75 -5.20 7.85 2.87
CA VAL A 75 -4.29 6.73 3.14
C VAL A 75 -2.85 7.24 3.28
N ALA A 76 -2.40 8.21 2.49
CA ALA A 76 -1.07 8.81 2.68
C ALA A 76 -0.96 9.51 4.04
N ALA A 77 -1.97 10.28 4.45
CA ALA A 77 -2.02 10.94 5.76
C ALA A 77 -2.05 9.91 6.92
N ILE A 78 -2.84 8.84 6.79
CA ILE A 78 -2.87 7.73 7.77
C ILE A 78 -1.49 7.08 7.86
N ARG A 79 -0.83 6.81 6.72
CA ARG A 79 0.51 6.20 6.69
C ARG A 79 1.57 7.09 7.34
N GLU A 80 1.47 8.41 7.18
CA GLU A 80 2.38 9.38 7.80
C GLU A 80 2.13 9.49 9.31
N GLN A 81 0.86 9.42 9.73
CA GLN A 81 0.50 9.36 11.14
C GLN A 81 1.00 8.07 11.81
N GLU A 82 0.88 6.91 11.15
CA GLU A 82 1.46 5.64 11.60
C GLU A 82 2.98 5.75 11.79
N LEU A 83 3.68 6.33 10.80
CA LEU A 83 5.13 6.53 10.87
C LEU A 83 5.50 7.43 12.06
N THR A 84 4.79 8.55 12.22
CA THR A 84 5.01 9.48 13.33
C THR A 84 4.77 8.82 14.69
N ARG A 85 3.75 7.97 14.82
CA ARG A 85 3.49 7.21 16.05
C ARG A 85 4.60 6.23 16.38
N VAL A 86 5.07 5.44 15.40
CA VAL A 86 6.18 4.49 15.63
C VAL A 86 7.45 5.25 16.02
N ARG A 87 7.72 6.39 15.36
CA ARG A 87 8.84 7.25 15.74
C ARG A 87 8.71 7.78 17.17
N ALA A 88 7.52 8.20 17.58
CA ALA A 88 7.26 8.64 18.95
C ALA A 88 7.49 7.52 19.98
N ILE A 89 7.01 6.30 19.72
CA ILE A 89 7.23 5.14 20.60
C ILE A 89 8.73 4.83 20.75
N LEU A 90 9.48 4.93 19.65
CA LEU A 90 10.90 4.57 19.61
C LEU A 90 11.85 5.71 20.02
N SER A 91 11.37 6.96 20.13
CA SER A 91 12.17 8.12 20.54
C SER A 91 12.91 7.91 21.87
N LEU A 92 12.27 7.24 22.82
CA LEU A 92 12.84 6.91 24.15
C LEU A 92 14.03 5.94 24.09
N ILE A 93 14.23 5.27 22.95
CA ILE A 93 15.31 4.29 22.75
C ILE A 93 16.52 4.95 22.10
N GLU A 94 16.32 6.06 21.40
CA GLU A 94 17.40 6.87 20.84
C GLU A 94 18.40 7.31 21.93
N ASP A 95 17.89 7.68 23.11
CA ASP A 95 18.72 8.02 24.29
C ASP A 95 19.50 6.82 24.86
N ARG A 96 19.04 5.61 24.59
CA ARG A 96 19.60 4.35 25.10
C ARG A 96 20.55 3.69 24.09
N ALA A 97 20.52 4.13 22.83
CA ALA A 97 21.38 3.60 21.79
C ALA A 97 22.87 3.89 22.09
N PRO A 98 23.79 3.01 21.65
CA PRO A 98 25.22 3.25 21.80
C PRO A 98 25.61 4.59 21.18
N LYS A 99 26.23 5.48 21.96
CA LYS A 99 26.78 6.75 21.46
C LYS A 99 28.09 6.48 20.71
N GLY A 100 27.97 6.02 19.47
CA GLY A 100 29.07 5.78 18.55
C GLY A 100 29.54 7.05 17.81
N SER A 101 30.34 6.87 16.76
CA SER A 101 30.70 7.97 15.84
C SER A 101 29.45 8.51 15.14
N PRO A 102 29.39 9.79 14.73
CA PRO A 102 28.19 10.40 14.13
C PRO A 102 27.61 9.66 12.90
N GLU A 103 28.39 8.80 12.25
CA GLU A 103 27.93 7.91 11.16
C GLU A 103 27.29 6.60 11.64
N THR A 104 27.58 6.14 12.85
CA THR A 104 27.04 4.92 13.47
C THR A 104 25.97 5.18 14.54
N VAL A 105 25.67 6.45 14.84
CA VAL A 105 24.59 6.79 15.78
C VAL A 105 23.25 6.34 15.21
N TRP A 106 22.63 5.39 15.90
CA TRP A 106 21.27 4.96 15.63
C TRP A 106 20.30 6.08 15.98
N THR A 107 19.51 6.53 15.01
CA THR A 107 18.49 7.58 15.20
C THR A 107 17.18 7.09 14.63
N VAL A 108 16.08 7.44 15.31
CA VAL A 108 14.74 7.01 14.92
C VAL A 108 14.38 7.51 13.52
N GLU A 109 14.82 8.72 13.17
CA GLU A 109 14.52 9.33 11.87
C GLU A 109 15.15 8.57 10.69
N LYS A 110 16.41 8.13 10.83
CA LYS A 110 17.13 7.40 9.78
C LYS A 110 16.68 5.93 9.68
N GLN A 111 16.40 5.32 10.82
CA GLN A 111 16.24 3.87 10.93
C GLN A 111 14.78 3.40 10.96
N VAL A 112 13.82 4.31 11.19
CA VAL A 112 12.38 4.04 11.02
C VAL A 112 11.92 4.66 9.71
N ARG A 113 11.75 3.80 8.69
CA ARG A 113 11.36 4.19 7.34
C ARG A 113 10.21 3.34 6.83
N ARG A 114 9.44 3.88 5.88
CA ARG A 114 8.42 3.10 5.17
C ARG A 114 8.99 2.62 3.85
N ASP A 115 9.00 1.30 3.64
CA ASP A 115 9.50 0.68 2.41
C ASP A 115 8.39 -0.15 1.76
N ARG A 116 8.10 0.12 0.49
CA ARG A 116 7.05 -0.55 -0.32
C ARG A 116 5.71 -0.73 0.40
N GLY A 117 5.32 0.23 1.23
CA GLY A 117 4.06 0.23 1.97
C GLY A 117 4.08 -0.44 3.35
N VAL A 118 5.20 -1.02 3.79
CA VAL A 118 5.39 -1.61 5.12
C VAL A 118 6.31 -0.72 5.96
N LEU A 119 6.03 -0.58 7.26
CA LEU A 119 6.92 0.13 8.17
C LEU A 119 8.11 -0.75 8.51
N VAL A 120 9.31 -0.24 8.30
CA VAL A 120 10.57 -0.93 8.52
C VAL A 120 11.32 -0.25 9.66
N VAL A 121 11.76 -1.05 10.63
CA VAL A 121 12.65 -0.61 11.70
C VAL A 121 13.98 -1.32 11.51
N ASP A 122 15.01 -0.55 11.17
CA ASP A 122 16.37 -1.01 10.99
C ASP A 122 17.11 -0.99 12.34
N MET A 123 17.62 -2.13 12.78
CA MET A 123 18.32 -2.25 14.06
C MET A 123 19.85 -2.16 13.90
N HIS A 124 20.36 -1.90 12.69
CA HIS A 124 21.80 -1.69 12.49
C HIS A 124 22.32 -0.50 13.30
N GLY A 125 23.38 -0.74 14.08
CA GLY A 125 23.99 0.26 14.98
C GLY A 125 23.48 0.17 16.42
N LEU A 126 22.51 -0.71 16.72
CA LEU A 126 22.18 -1.09 18.09
C LEU A 126 23.06 -2.25 18.57
N ASP A 127 23.28 -2.33 19.87
CA ASP A 127 23.78 -3.52 20.56
C ASP A 127 22.61 -4.48 20.87
N ALA A 128 22.92 -5.76 21.08
CA ALA A 128 21.91 -6.78 21.36
C ALA A 128 20.93 -6.43 22.52
N PRO A 129 21.38 -5.88 23.67
CA PRO A 129 20.50 -5.39 24.73
C PRO A 129 19.53 -4.28 24.28
N SER A 130 20.01 -3.27 23.55
CA SER A 130 19.16 -2.18 23.07
C SER A 130 18.14 -2.65 22.03
N ALA A 131 18.53 -3.56 21.15
CA ALA A 131 17.61 -4.16 20.18
C ALA A 131 16.51 -5.02 20.85
N ALA A 132 16.85 -5.74 21.93
CA ALA A 132 15.87 -6.47 22.73
C ALA A 132 14.90 -5.52 23.44
N ALA A 133 15.40 -4.44 24.05
CA ALA A 133 14.58 -3.41 24.67
C ALA A 133 13.66 -2.72 23.65
N LEU A 134 14.14 -2.50 22.42
CA LEU A 134 13.34 -1.98 21.32
C LEU A 134 12.19 -2.89 20.96
N THR A 135 12.48 -4.17 20.83
CA THR A 135 11.49 -5.19 20.52
C THR A 135 10.42 -5.26 21.60
N GLU A 136 10.81 -5.21 22.88
CA GLU A 136 9.89 -5.19 24.01
C GLU A 136 8.95 -3.98 23.99
N ARG A 137 9.45 -2.77 23.72
CA ARG A 137 8.59 -1.58 23.62
C ARG A 137 7.59 -1.65 22.48
N LEU A 138 7.99 -2.25 21.35
CA LEU A 138 7.06 -2.49 20.24
C LEU A 138 5.97 -3.51 20.64
N LEU A 139 6.30 -4.52 21.44
CA LEU A 139 5.34 -5.49 21.93
C LEU A 139 4.37 -4.88 22.95
N GLU A 140 4.85 -4.04 23.88
CA GLU A 140 4.01 -3.32 24.85
C GLU A 140 2.94 -2.44 24.18
N ARG A 141 3.26 -1.86 23.02
CA ARG A 141 2.38 -0.96 22.25
C ARG A 141 1.72 -1.65 21.05
N ARG A 142 1.59 -2.98 21.07
CA ARG A 142 1.00 -3.79 19.99
C ARG A 142 -0.35 -3.27 19.48
N THR A 143 -1.22 -2.77 20.35
CA THR A 143 -2.56 -2.26 19.95
C THR A 143 -2.48 -1.06 19.01
N ASP A 144 -1.38 -0.32 19.08
CA ASP A 144 -1.19 0.93 18.37
C ASP A 144 -0.37 0.73 17.08
N LEU A 145 0.08 -0.50 16.82
CA LEU A 145 1.01 -0.87 15.76
C LEU A 145 0.37 -1.82 14.76
N GLY A 146 0.60 -1.55 13.48
CA GLY A 146 0.24 -2.44 12.37
C GLY A 146 1.37 -3.42 12.03
N ARG A 147 1.42 -3.84 10.75
CA ARG A 147 2.48 -4.72 10.26
C ARG A 147 3.83 -4.01 10.25
N LEU A 148 4.80 -4.55 10.99
CA LEU A 148 6.17 -4.06 11.06
C LEU A 148 7.15 -5.08 10.46
N LYS A 149 8.19 -4.58 9.81
CA LYS A 149 9.36 -5.35 9.38
C LYS A 149 10.56 -4.92 10.19
N LEU A 150 11.15 -5.85 10.94
CA LEU A 150 12.35 -5.62 11.72
C LEU A 150 13.56 -6.10 10.93
N VAL A 151 14.59 -5.26 10.76
CA VAL A 151 15.82 -5.61 10.08
C VAL A 151 16.92 -5.76 11.13
N THR A 152 17.30 -7.01 11.42
CA THR A 152 18.30 -7.36 12.45
C THR A 152 19.72 -7.57 11.87
N GLY A 153 19.93 -7.27 10.60
CA GLY A 153 21.18 -7.60 9.88
C GLY A 153 21.32 -9.08 9.48
N ARG A 154 22.42 -9.40 8.77
CA ARG A 154 22.71 -10.77 8.27
C ARG A 154 23.22 -11.71 9.35
N GLY A 155 23.89 -11.19 10.38
CA GLY A 155 24.31 -11.96 11.56
C GLY A 155 25.50 -12.90 11.34
N GLU A 156 26.26 -12.71 10.26
CA GLU A 156 27.29 -13.68 9.85
C GLU A 156 28.73 -13.24 10.16
N ASP A 157 29.07 -11.93 10.21
CA ASP A 157 30.40 -11.52 10.69
C ASP A 157 30.43 -10.10 11.31
N LEU A 158 31.48 -9.83 12.10
CA LEU A 158 31.85 -8.52 12.64
C LEU A 158 32.83 -7.81 11.68
N HIS A 159 32.32 -7.19 10.61
CA HIS A 159 33.08 -6.21 9.81
C HIS A 159 32.59 -4.79 10.05
N ALA A 160 33.41 -3.79 9.70
CA ALA A 160 33.05 -2.39 9.83
C ALA A 160 31.77 -2.08 9.02
N GLY A 161 30.67 -1.79 9.73
CA GLY A 161 29.34 -1.57 9.15
C GLY A 161 28.37 -2.76 9.27
N SER A 162 28.80 -3.89 9.83
CA SER A 162 27.93 -5.04 10.12
C SER A 162 27.14 -4.86 11.42
N ALA A 163 25.92 -5.39 11.46
CA ALA A 163 25.14 -5.51 12.70
C ALA A 163 25.83 -6.44 13.70
N ASP A 164 25.68 -6.12 14.99
CA ASP A 164 26.05 -7.04 16.07
C ASP A 164 25.32 -8.40 15.86
N PRO A 165 26.07 -9.52 15.71
CA PRO A 165 25.49 -10.85 15.52
C PRO A 165 24.53 -11.27 16.63
N GLY A 166 24.66 -10.69 17.83
CA GLY A 166 23.77 -10.90 18.97
C GLY A 166 22.37 -10.30 18.83
N ILE A 167 22.14 -9.38 17.90
CA ILE A 167 20.84 -8.71 17.71
C ILE A 167 19.76 -9.73 17.31
N ARG A 168 20.02 -10.51 16.26
CA ARG A 168 19.04 -11.48 15.73
C ARG A 168 18.56 -12.47 16.80
N PRO A 169 19.43 -13.18 17.55
CA PRO A 169 18.98 -14.10 18.58
C PRO A 169 18.25 -13.39 19.72
N ALA A 170 18.71 -12.21 20.16
CA ALA A 170 18.05 -11.46 21.24
C ALA A 170 16.63 -11.01 20.85
N VAL A 171 16.46 -10.48 19.64
CA VAL A 171 15.17 -10.06 19.09
C VAL A 171 14.24 -11.25 18.91
N LEU A 172 14.72 -12.36 18.32
CA LEU A 172 13.91 -13.56 18.14
C LEU A 172 13.51 -14.20 19.47
N GLN A 173 14.37 -14.17 20.48
CA GLN A 173 14.03 -14.65 21.81
C GLN A 173 12.90 -13.81 22.43
N ARG A 174 13.00 -12.47 22.38
CA ARG A 174 11.95 -11.59 22.92
C ARG A 174 10.64 -11.76 22.15
N LEU A 175 10.70 -11.81 20.82
CA LEU A 175 9.54 -12.09 19.99
C LEU A 175 8.94 -13.46 20.32
N LYS A 176 9.70 -14.54 20.50
CA LYS A 176 9.11 -15.85 20.81
C LYS A 176 8.44 -15.88 22.20
N VAL A 177 9.05 -15.25 23.19
CA VAL A 177 8.54 -15.24 24.57
C VAL A 177 7.28 -14.39 24.69
N ASP A 178 7.21 -13.25 23.98
CA ASP A 178 6.13 -12.28 24.13
C ASP A 178 5.16 -12.22 22.94
N ALA A 179 5.48 -12.82 21.79
CA ALA A 179 4.54 -12.89 20.65
C ALA A 179 3.31 -13.72 20.97
N GLN A 180 3.40 -14.72 21.86
CA GLN A 180 2.22 -15.43 22.35
C GLN A 180 1.29 -14.51 23.14
N LYS A 181 1.82 -13.48 23.81
CA LYS A 181 1.02 -12.48 24.51
C LYS A 181 0.52 -11.38 23.57
N ALA A 182 1.26 -11.09 22.50
CA ALA A 182 0.97 -10.01 21.56
C ALA A 182 0.19 -10.46 20.30
N GLU A 183 -0.03 -11.76 20.09
CA GLU A 183 -0.64 -12.38 18.89
C GLU A 183 0.14 -12.12 17.59
N TRP A 184 1.46 -11.99 17.67
CA TRP A 184 2.27 -11.68 16.48
C TRP A 184 2.58 -12.93 15.66
N GLN A 185 2.37 -12.86 14.35
CA GLN A 185 2.87 -13.86 13.42
C GLN A 185 4.31 -13.52 13.02
N VAL A 186 5.26 -14.30 13.51
CA VAL A 186 6.67 -14.20 13.09
C VAL A 186 6.83 -14.95 11.77
N ILE A 187 7.16 -14.23 10.70
CA ILE A 187 7.47 -14.80 9.38
C ILE A 187 8.99 -14.72 9.22
N GLN A 188 9.65 -15.87 9.08
CA GLN A 188 11.10 -15.99 8.89
C GLN A 188 11.44 -16.18 7.41
#